data_AF-A0A9E5QY09-F1
#
_entry.id   AF-A0A9E5QY09-F1
#
_cell.length_a   1.000
_cell.length_b   1.000
_cell.length_c   1.000
_cell.angle_alpha   90.00
_cell.angle_beta   90.00
_cell.angle_gamma   90.00
#
_symmetry.space_group_name_H-M   'P 1'
#
loop_
_entity.id
_entity.type
_entity.pdbx_description
1 polymer ?
#
loop_
_entity_poly.entity_id
_entity_poly.type
_entity_poly.pdbx_seq_one_letter_code
_entity_poly.pdbx_strand_id
1 'polypeptide(L)'
;MVDATGRPVLRSRQRLDFQSRQAQVLALNPYLYEYENYAVERRPDGDFEMHFKSPDGKIDFVSLRACESVQEIHEQMEDLYNFLADKTSLTDFEKKIRFFVQPEPSSMVIPESFFSGQVSLLLPDWTRRFHNKEFRSVVEGLVVENQPAHIQVQTHWLSPQAMLELERHYHAWRRLQIEGQAQEAARALLYWLATQSTFTTET
;
A
#
# COMPACT_ATOMS: atom_id res chain seq x y z
N MET A 1 2.83 -8.05 -6.68
CA MET A 1 4.24 -8.48 -6.63
C MET A 1 5.11 -7.24 -6.67
N VAL A 2 6.28 -7.32 -6.06
CA VAL A 2 7.24 -6.22 -6.02
C VAL A 2 8.53 -6.56 -6.78
N ASP A 3 9.31 -5.54 -7.09
CA ASP A 3 10.68 -5.69 -7.59
C ASP A 3 11.71 -5.83 -6.45
N ALA A 4 12.98 -5.91 -6.81
CA ALA A 4 14.11 -6.01 -5.88
C ALA A 4 14.24 -4.81 -4.92
N THR A 5 13.66 -3.64 -5.25
CA THR A 5 13.63 -2.45 -4.39
C THR A 5 12.42 -2.44 -3.45
N GLY A 6 11.53 -3.43 -3.58
CA GLY A 6 10.27 -3.51 -2.84
C GLY A 6 9.15 -2.65 -3.44
N ARG A 7 9.35 -2.06 -4.63
CA ARG A 7 8.31 -1.27 -5.29
C ARG A 7 7.26 -2.18 -5.94
N PRO A 8 5.96 -1.88 -5.81
CA PRO A 8 4.92 -2.65 -6.48
C PRO A 8 5.03 -2.54 -8.00
N VAL A 9 5.09 -3.68 -8.69
CA VAL A 9 5.15 -3.75 -10.16
C VAL A 9 3.91 -4.39 -10.75
N LEU A 10 3.57 -5.60 -10.29
CA LEU A 10 2.38 -6.33 -10.76
C LEU A 10 1.28 -6.33 -9.69
N ARG A 11 0.02 -6.23 -10.13
CA ARG A 11 -1.18 -6.39 -9.28
C ARG A 11 -2.08 -7.49 -9.82
N SER A 12 -2.81 -8.15 -8.94
CA SER A 12 -3.88 -9.07 -9.35
C SER A 12 -4.91 -8.29 -10.17
N ARG A 13 -5.39 -8.86 -11.27
CA ARG A 13 -6.46 -8.27 -12.09
C ARG A 13 -7.80 -8.29 -11.37
N GLN A 14 -7.99 -9.26 -10.47
CA GLN A 14 -9.20 -9.42 -9.69
C GLN A 14 -9.00 -8.95 -8.25
N ARG A 15 -10.07 -8.38 -7.66
CA ARG A 15 -10.13 -8.14 -6.21
C ARG A 15 -10.50 -9.45 -5.54
N LEU A 16 -9.76 -9.80 -4.49
CA LEU A 16 -9.92 -11.05 -3.76
C LEU A 16 -10.33 -10.73 -2.34
N ASP A 17 -11.23 -11.54 -1.79
CA ASP A 17 -11.45 -11.58 -0.35
C ASP A 17 -10.25 -12.24 0.36
N PHE A 18 -10.26 -12.20 1.70
CA PHE A 18 -9.17 -12.73 2.52
C PHE A 18 -8.87 -14.22 2.28
N GLN A 19 -9.92 -15.06 2.18
CA GLN A 19 -9.80 -16.51 2.05
C GLN A 19 -9.30 -16.89 0.66
N SER A 20 -9.92 -16.32 -0.38
CA SER A 20 -9.55 -16.51 -1.78
C SER A 20 -8.12 -16.06 -2.04
N ARG A 21 -7.71 -14.93 -1.45
CA ARG A 21 -6.33 -14.44 -1.50
C ARG A 21 -5.34 -15.42 -0.89
N GLN A 22 -5.62 -15.95 0.30
CA GLN A 22 -4.72 -16.88 0.97
C GLN A 22 -4.47 -18.13 0.12
N ALA A 23 -5.53 -18.67 -0.49
CA ALA A 23 -5.42 -19.80 -1.40
C ALA A 23 -4.57 -19.46 -2.65
N GLN A 24 -4.77 -18.29 -3.26
CA GLN A 24 -3.99 -17.87 -4.42
C GLN A 24 -2.51 -17.65 -4.11
N VAL A 25 -2.19 -17.03 -2.97
CA VAL A 25 -0.79 -16.80 -2.56
C VAL A 25 -0.05 -18.12 -2.36
N LEU A 26 -0.70 -19.12 -1.75
CA LEU A 26 -0.11 -20.45 -1.59
C LEU A 26 0.11 -21.16 -2.94
N ALA A 27 -0.83 -21.02 -3.87
CA ALA A 27 -0.74 -21.62 -5.21
C ALA A 27 0.25 -20.90 -6.14
N LEU A 28 0.58 -19.64 -5.85
CA LEU A 28 1.37 -18.77 -6.72
C LEU A 28 2.85 -19.16 -6.77
N ASN A 29 3.44 -19.55 -5.64
CA ASN A 29 4.89 -19.73 -5.50
C ASN A 29 5.55 -20.57 -6.62
N PRO A 30 5.06 -21.78 -6.98
CA PRO A 30 5.71 -22.59 -8.02
C PRO A 30 5.72 -21.92 -9.40
N TYR A 31 4.75 -21.05 -9.69
CA TYR A 31 4.62 -20.42 -11.00
C TYR A 31 5.57 -19.23 -11.20
N LEU A 32 6.15 -18.68 -10.14
CA LEU A 32 7.06 -17.53 -10.24
C LEU A 32 8.40 -17.84 -10.92
N TYR A 33 8.80 -19.12 -10.97
CA TYR A 33 10.11 -19.53 -11.47
C TYR A 33 10.11 -19.81 -12.98
N GLU A 34 8.92 -19.91 -13.59
CA GLU A 34 8.74 -20.23 -15.01
C GLU A 34 8.63 -18.95 -15.83
N TYR A 35 9.59 -18.71 -16.73
CA TYR A 35 9.63 -17.51 -17.57
C TYR A 35 8.41 -17.41 -18.50
N GLU A 36 7.90 -18.54 -18.99
CA GLU A 36 6.74 -18.62 -19.89
C GLU A 36 5.44 -18.08 -19.28
N ASN A 37 5.38 -17.93 -17.95
CA ASN A 37 4.24 -17.32 -17.27
C ASN A 37 4.23 -15.78 -17.39
N TYR A 38 5.32 -15.18 -17.87
CA TYR A 38 5.49 -13.74 -18.03
C TYR A 38 5.35 -13.35 -19.51
N ALA A 39 4.58 -12.30 -19.79
CA ALA A 39 4.38 -11.80 -21.14
C ALA A 39 4.27 -10.28 -21.17
N VAL A 40 4.61 -9.68 -22.30
CA VAL A 40 4.32 -8.27 -22.60
C VAL A 40 3.21 -8.23 -23.63
N GLU A 41 2.13 -7.52 -23.32
CA GLU A 41 1.00 -7.33 -24.22
C GLU A 41 0.84 -5.85 -24.59
N ARG A 42 0.46 -5.58 -25.83
CA ARG A 42 0.15 -4.22 -26.30
C ARG A 42 -1.31 -3.89 -26.03
N ARG A 43 -1.56 -2.74 -25.41
CA ARG A 43 -2.88 -2.20 -25.14
C ARG A 43 -3.49 -1.51 -26.37
N PRO A 44 -4.81 -1.28 -26.37
CA PRO A 44 -5.49 -0.56 -27.45
C PRO A 44 -5.04 0.90 -27.63
N ASP A 45 -4.55 1.54 -26.57
CA ASP A 45 -4.00 2.90 -26.59
C ASP A 45 -2.61 2.98 -27.23
N GLY A 46 -1.97 1.83 -27.47
CA GLY A 46 -0.67 1.71 -28.11
C GLY A 46 0.47 1.40 -27.15
N ASP A 47 0.25 1.58 -25.84
CA ASP A 47 1.21 1.30 -24.78
C ASP A 47 1.35 -0.20 -24.54
N PHE A 48 2.38 -0.58 -23.79
CA PHE A 48 2.67 -1.96 -23.42
C PHE A 48 2.49 -2.16 -21.92
N GLU A 49 2.06 -3.36 -21.54
CA GLU A 49 1.94 -3.79 -20.15
C GLU A 49 2.49 -5.20 -19.94
N MET A 50 2.99 -5.47 -18.73
CA MET A 50 3.43 -6.81 -18.35
C MET A 50 2.26 -7.62 -17.78
N HIS A 51 2.23 -8.90 -18.11
CA HIS A 51 1.29 -9.88 -17.62
C HIS A 51 2.04 -11.02 -16.96
N PHE A 52 1.46 -11.54 -15.89
CA PHE A 52 1.84 -12.81 -15.31
C PHE A 52 0.60 -13.68 -15.18
N LYS A 53 0.61 -14.87 -15.79
CA LYS A 53 -0.53 -15.79 -15.82
C LYS A 53 -0.09 -17.18 -15.36
N SER A 54 -0.84 -17.79 -14.46
CA SER A 54 -0.62 -19.21 -14.16
C SER A 54 -1.07 -20.09 -15.34
N PRO A 55 -0.48 -21.29 -15.52
CA PRO A 55 -0.88 -22.20 -16.59
C PRO A 55 -2.35 -22.62 -16.56
N ASP A 56 -2.96 -22.64 -15.38
CA ASP A 56 -4.39 -22.96 -15.19
C ASP A 56 -5.31 -21.74 -15.37
N GLY A 57 -4.76 -20.56 -15.65
CA GLY A 57 -5.47 -19.30 -15.88
C GLY A 57 -6.17 -18.73 -14.64
N LYS A 58 -5.99 -19.32 -13.45
CA LYS A 58 -6.64 -18.85 -12.21
C LYS A 58 -5.96 -17.64 -11.60
N ILE A 59 -4.68 -17.48 -11.88
CA ILE A 59 -3.88 -16.34 -11.41
C ILE A 59 -3.59 -15.48 -12.64
N ASP A 60 -4.00 -14.21 -12.56
CA ASP A 60 -3.78 -13.21 -13.60
C ASP A 60 -3.35 -11.91 -12.93
N PHE A 61 -2.13 -11.51 -13.21
CA PHE A 61 -1.49 -10.30 -12.71
C PHE A 61 -1.11 -9.40 -13.88
N VAL A 62 -1.31 -8.10 -13.72
CA VAL A 62 -0.99 -7.08 -14.72
C VAL A 62 -0.15 -5.97 -14.10
N SER A 63 0.72 -5.34 -14.90
CA SER A 63 1.53 -4.22 -14.43
C SER A 63 0.68 -3.04 -13.98
N LEU A 64 1.16 -2.35 -12.95
CA LEU A 64 0.55 -1.13 -12.41
C LEU A 64 0.71 0.05 -13.36
N ARG A 65 1.78 0.05 -14.17
CA ARG A 65 2.08 1.09 -15.15
C ARG A 65 2.19 0.46 -16.54
N ALA A 66 1.82 1.24 -17.55
CA ALA A 66 2.10 0.93 -18.94
C ALA A 66 3.33 1.73 -19.38
N CYS A 67 4.00 1.25 -20.42
CA CYS A 67 5.15 1.90 -21.02
C CYS A 67 4.92 2.04 -22.52
N GLU A 68 5.28 3.18 -23.10
CA GLU A 68 5.26 3.37 -24.56
C GLU A 68 6.34 2.53 -25.26
N SER A 69 7.46 2.30 -24.57
CA SER A 69 8.62 1.58 -25.09
C SER A 69 8.52 0.07 -24.84
N VAL A 70 8.50 -0.70 -25.92
CA VAL A 70 8.60 -2.18 -25.91
C VAL A 70 9.87 -2.65 -25.23
N GLN A 71 11.00 -2.01 -25.56
CA GLN A 71 12.29 -2.42 -25.05
C GLN A 71 12.38 -2.20 -23.55
N GLU A 72 11.95 -1.02 -23.07
CA GLU A 72 11.98 -0.69 -21.65
C GLU A 72 11.13 -1.66 -20.83
N ILE A 73 9.94 -2.02 -21.32
CA ILE A 73 9.07 -2.92 -20.55
C ILE A 73 9.57 -4.38 -20.56
N HIS A 74 10.25 -4.80 -21.62
CA HIS A 74 10.91 -6.10 -21.64
C HIS A 74 12.08 -6.16 -20.65
N GLU A 75 12.91 -5.11 -20.59
CA GLU A 75 13.98 -4.99 -19.60
C GLU A 75 13.40 -5.03 -18.17
N GLN A 76 12.33 -4.27 -17.90
CA GLN A 76 11.63 -4.29 -16.60
C GLN A 76 11.04 -5.68 -16.26
N MET A 77 10.48 -6.37 -17.25
CA MET A 77 9.93 -7.72 -17.07
C MET A 77 11.03 -8.73 -16.75
N GLU A 78 12.16 -8.65 -17.45
CA GLU A 78 13.31 -9.52 -17.23
C GLU A 78 13.92 -9.30 -15.85
N ASP A 79 14.12 -8.05 -15.43
CA ASP A 79 14.59 -7.70 -14.10
C ASP A 79 13.63 -8.22 -13.01
N LEU A 80 12.32 -8.05 -13.23
CA LEU A 80 11.31 -8.57 -12.32
C LEU A 80 11.37 -10.10 -12.23
N TYR A 81 11.45 -10.80 -13.37
CA TYR A 81 11.58 -12.26 -13.39
C TYR A 81 12.84 -12.72 -12.64
N ASN A 82 13.98 -12.10 -12.92
CA ASN A 82 15.25 -12.44 -12.27
C ASN A 82 15.18 -12.31 -10.75
N PHE A 83 14.47 -11.28 -10.25
CA PHE A 83 14.20 -11.12 -8.83
C PHE A 83 13.21 -12.16 -8.29
N LEU A 84 12.07 -12.36 -8.94
CA LEU A 84 11.01 -13.25 -8.45
C LEU A 84 11.43 -14.72 -8.48
N ALA A 85 12.25 -15.12 -9.46
CA ALA A 85 12.76 -16.47 -9.65
C ALA A 85 14.11 -16.73 -8.93
N ASP A 86 14.56 -15.79 -8.07
CA ASP A 86 15.82 -15.87 -7.32
C ASP A 86 17.07 -16.15 -8.19
N LYS A 87 17.11 -15.61 -9.41
CA LYS A 87 18.26 -15.80 -10.33
C LYS A 87 19.50 -15.05 -9.85
N THR A 88 19.31 -13.93 -9.15
CA THR A 88 20.40 -13.07 -8.67
C THR A 88 20.66 -13.24 -7.18
N SER A 89 19.60 -13.28 -6.36
CA SER A 89 19.69 -13.44 -4.92
C SER A 89 18.50 -14.22 -4.38
N LEU A 90 18.74 -15.06 -3.37
CA LEU A 90 17.68 -15.81 -2.72
C LEU A 90 16.88 -14.86 -1.82
N THR A 91 15.59 -14.71 -2.11
CA THR A 91 14.67 -13.84 -1.37
C THR A 91 13.45 -14.63 -0.89
N ASP A 92 13.10 -14.47 0.39
CA ASP A 92 11.91 -15.10 0.96
C ASP A 92 10.64 -14.74 0.17
N PHE A 93 9.79 -15.72 -0.08
CA PHE A 93 8.57 -15.55 -0.89
C PHE A 93 7.66 -14.43 -0.33
N GLU A 94 7.54 -14.28 0.99
CA GLU A 94 6.70 -13.23 1.57
C GLU A 94 7.19 -11.81 1.24
N LYS A 95 8.49 -11.62 0.96
CA LYS A 95 9.04 -10.31 0.57
C LYS A 95 8.72 -9.95 -0.87
N LYS A 96 8.41 -10.94 -1.72
CA LYS A 96 8.03 -10.77 -3.13
C LYS A 96 6.58 -10.32 -3.30
N ILE A 97 5.76 -10.50 -2.26
CA ILE A 97 4.31 -10.24 -2.27
C ILE A 97 3.98 -9.09 -1.32
N ARG A 98 3.11 -8.19 -1.78
CA ARG A 98 2.52 -7.13 -0.96
C ARG A 98 1.02 -7.16 -1.14
N PHE A 99 0.32 -6.86 -0.05
CA PHE A 99 -1.13 -6.81 -0.03
C PHE A 99 -1.62 -5.38 0.11
N PHE A 100 -2.71 -5.13 -0.59
CA PHE A 100 -3.37 -3.84 -0.61
C PHE A 100 -4.87 -4.03 -0.44
N VAL A 101 -5.49 -3.07 0.22
CA VAL A 101 -6.93 -2.99 0.43
C VAL A 101 -7.47 -1.88 -0.47
N GLN A 102 -8.50 -2.22 -1.24
CA GLN A 102 -9.22 -1.27 -2.07
C GLN A 102 -10.73 -1.40 -1.80
N PRO A 103 -11.31 -0.51 -0.96
CA PRO A 103 -12.71 -0.61 -0.60
C PRO A 103 -13.67 -0.55 -1.80
N GLU A 104 -13.39 0.32 -2.80
CA GLU A 104 -14.21 0.44 -4.02
C GLU A 104 -13.35 0.33 -5.27
N PRO A 105 -13.93 -0.09 -6.41
CA PRO A 105 -13.18 -0.25 -7.66
C PRO A 105 -12.36 0.98 -8.10
N SER A 106 -12.87 2.17 -7.80
CA SER A 106 -12.26 3.46 -8.14
C SER A 106 -11.65 4.21 -6.95
N SER A 107 -11.60 3.60 -5.77
CA SER A 107 -11.00 4.25 -4.60
C SER A 107 -9.49 4.10 -4.56
N MET A 108 -8.86 4.91 -3.71
CA MET A 108 -7.46 4.76 -3.31
C MET A 108 -7.16 3.34 -2.84
N VAL A 109 -5.97 2.87 -3.20
CA VAL A 109 -5.41 1.57 -2.81
C VAL A 109 -4.48 1.80 -1.62
N ILE A 110 -4.72 1.12 -0.51
CA ILE A 110 -3.99 1.32 0.75
C ILE A 110 -3.20 0.04 1.07
N PRO A 111 -1.90 0.10 1.41
CA PRO A 111 -1.16 -1.08 1.88
C PRO A 111 -1.85 -1.74 3.08
N GLU A 112 -2.00 -3.06 3.10
CA GLU A 112 -2.64 -3.77 4.23
C GLU A 112 -1.89 -3.56 5.55
N SER A 113 -0.57 -3.33 5.48
CA SER A 113 0.26 -3.00 6.65
C SER A 113 -0.21 -1.75 7.39
N PHE A 114 -0.92 -0.82 6.71
CA PHE A 114 -1.54 0.34 7.35
C PHE A 114 -2.54 -0.06 8.45
N PHE A 115 -3.23 -1.19 8.28
CA PHE A 115 -4.22 -1.70 9.24
C PHE A 115 -3.63 -2.64 10.30
N SER A 116 -2.32 -2.89 10.25
CA SER A 116 -1.67 -3.87 11.12
C SER A 116 -1.17 -3.21 12.41
N GLY A 117 -1.97 -3.32 13.49
CA GLY A 117 -1.54 -2.95 14.84
C GLY A 117 -1.00 -1.53 14.95
N GLN A 118 -1.59 -0.57 14.25
CA GLN A 118 -1.10 0.80 14.18
C GLN A 118 -2.07 1.80 14.80
N VAL A 119 -1.52 2.82 15.47
CA VAL A 119 -2.25 3.98 15.98
C VAL A 119 -1.63 5.25 15.41
N SER A 120 -2.45 6.11 14.80
CA SER A 120 -2.02 7.44 14.39
C SER A 120 -2.28 8.45 15.53
N LEU A 121 -1.23 9.06 16.06
CA LEU A 121 -1.28 10.15 17.03
C LEU A 121 -1.24 11.48 16.28
N LEU A 122 -2.34 12.24 16.32
CA LEU A 122 -2.50 13.48 15.57
C LEU A 122 -2.33 14.67 16.53
N LEU A 123 -1.25 15.44 16.36
CA LEU A 123 -0.89 16.55 17.25
C LEU A 123 -0.80 17.86 16.46
N PRO A 124 -1.18 19.01 17.06
CA PRO A 124 -1.04 20.31 16.41
C PRO A 124 0.42 20.73 16.29
N ASP A 125 0.79 21.43 15.23
CA ASP A 125 2.17 21.85 14.94
C ASP A 125 2.44 23.37 15.15
N TRP A 126 1.38 24.13 15.43
CA TRP A 126 1.36 25.61 15.32
C TRP A 126 1.47 26.35 16.65
N THR A 127 1.33 25.66 17.78
CA THR A 127 1.62 26.31 19.07
C THR A 127 3.13 26.49 19.22
N ARG A 128 3.59 27.54 19.90
CA ARG A 128 5.04 27.75 20.12
C ARG A 128 5.75 26.52 20.69
N ARG A 129 5.08 25.76 21.55
CA ARG A 129 5.60 24.53 22.14
C ARG A 129 5.70 23.41 21.11
N PHE A 130 4.63 23.16 20.37
CA PHE A 130 4.61 22.08 19.37
C PHE A 130 5.31 22.43 18.04
N HIS A 131 5.69 23.69 17.82
CA HIS A 131 6.54 24.07 16.70
C HIS A 131 8.03 23.79 16.96
N ASN A 132 8.42 23.65 18.23
CA ASN A 132 9.80 23.38 18.64
C ASN A 132 10.15 21.89 18.41
N LYS A 133 11.20 21.61 17.62
CA LYS A 133 11.58 20.25 17.23
C LYS A 133 12.10 19.42 18.41
N GLU A 134 12.81 20.04 19.34
CA GLU A 134 13.33 19.37 20.53
C GLU A 134 12.17 18.85 21.40
N PHE A 135 11.12 19.67 21.55
CA PHE A 135 9.90 19.28 22.25
C PHE A 135 9.18 18.13 21.54
N ARG A 136 9.09 18.15 20.20
CA ARG A 136 8.50 17.04 19.43
C ARG A 136 9.26 15.73 19.68
N SER A 137 10.59 15.79 19.66
CA SER A 137 11.44 14.62 19.92
C SER A 137 11.22 14.05 21.33
N VAL A 138 11.04 14.91 22.34
CA VAL A 138 10.68 14.47 23.70
C VAL A 138 9.30 13.79 23.73
N VAL A 139 8.30 14.37 23.06
CA VAL A 139 6.95 13.77 22.98
C VAL A 139 7.00 12.41 22.27
N GLU A 140 7.68 12.32 21.13
CA GLU A 140 7.83 11.08 20.38
C GLU A 140 8.58 10.01 21.19
N GLY A 141 9.64 10.41 21.92
CA GLY A 141 10.35 9.53 22.85
C GLY A 141 9.43 8.96 23.93
N LEU A 142 8.62 9.81 24.58
CA LEU A 142 7.64 9.38 25.57
C LEU A 142 6.60 8.43 24.98
N VAL A 143 6.16 8.66 23.74
CA VAL A 143 5.22 7.77 23.05
C VAL A 143 5.86 6.40 22.84
N VAL A 144 7.10 6.33 22.36
CA VAL A 144 7.83 5.08 22.15
C VAL A 144 8.08 4.33 23.46
N GLU A 145 8.37 5.03 24.55
CA GLU A 145 8.56 4.43 25.87
C GLU A 145 7.28 3.80 26.45
N ASN A 146 6.12 4.35 26.11
CA ASN A 146 4.83 3.93 26.67
C ASN A 146 3.98 3.09 25.71
N GLN A 147 4.40 2.93 24.44
CA GLN A 147 3.63 2.14 23.48
C GLN A 147 3.75 0.64 23.80
N PRO A 148 2.65 -0.13 23.71
CA PRO A 148 2.72 -1.58 23.76
C PRO A 148 3.62 -2.12 22.63
N ALA A 149 4.40 -3.17 22.90
CA ALA A 149 5.37 -3.71 21.93
C ALA A 149 4.74 -4.18 20.60
N HIS A 150 3.45 -4.52 20.59
CA HIS A 150 2.72 -4.97 19.40
C HIS A 150 1.96 -3.85 18.67
N ILE A 151 2.01 -2.61 19.19
CA ILE A 151 1.36 -1.45 18.59
C ILE A 151 2.43 -0.49 18.08
N GLN A 152 2.36 -0.18 16.79
CA GLN A 152 3.15 0.90 16.21
C GLN A 152 2.40 2.21 16.35
N VAL A 153 3.03 3.24 16.91
CA VAL A 153 2.46 4.60 16.91
C VAL A 153 3.10 5.43 15.82
N GLN A 154 2.28 6.03 14.94
CA GLN A 154 2.70 7.04 13.97
C GLN A 154 2.28 8.41 14.44
N THR A 155 3.25 9.30 14.69
CA THR A 155 2.97 10.67 15.13
C THR A 155 2.91 11.60 13.92
N HIS A 156 1.80 12.33 13.77
CA HIS A 156 1.62 13.34 12.74
C HIS A 156 1.47 14.71 13.38
N TRP A 157 2.37 15.63 13.03
CA TRP A 157 2.32 17.03 13.43
C TRP A 157 1.57 17.83 12.36
N LEU A 158 0.33 18.19 12.65
CA LEU A 158 -0.60 18.78 11.70
C LEU A 158 -0.55 20.31 11.72
N SER A 159 -0.60 20.92 10.54
CA SER A 159 -0.84 22.35 10.38
C SER A 159 -2.26 22.75 10.84
N PRO A 160 -2.53 24.04 11.10
CA PRO A 160 -3.89 24.48 11.45
C PRO A 160 -4.91 24.08 10.38
N GLN A 161 -4.54 24.14 9.11
CA GLN A 161 -5.39 23.73 8.00
C GLN A 161 -5.65 22.21 8.02
N ALA A 162 -4.61 21.40 8.21
CA ALA A 162 -4.75 19.95 8.28
C ALA A 162 -5.60 19.51 9.49
N MET A 163 -5.48 20.18 10.65
CA MET A 163 -6.34 19.91 11.79
C MET A 163 -7.80 20.26 11.52
N LEU A 164 -8.07 21.40 10.86
CA LEU A 164 -9.44 21.78 10.50
C LEU A 164 -10.09 20.74 9.57
N GLU A 165 -9.32 20.21 8.61
CA GLU A 165 -9.78 19.13 7.73
C GLU A 165 -10.09 17.85 8.51
N LEU A 166 -9.20 17.47 9.44
CA LEU A 166 -9.39 16.34 10.33
C LEU A 166 -10.68 16.50 11.15
N GLU A 167 -10.87 17.64 11.81
CA GLU A 167 -12.05 17.92 12.63
C GLU A 167 -13.33 17.81 11.79
N ARG A 168 -13.33 18.35 10.56
CA ARG A 168 -14.45 18.23 9.64
C ARG A 168 -14.79 16.75 9.34
N HIS A 169 -13.78 15.94 9.04
CA HIS A 169 -13.98 14.50 8.76
C HIS A 169 -14.44 13.74 10.01
N TYR A 170 -13.84 14.03 11.16
CA TYR A 170 -14.22 13.43 12.44
C TYR A 170 -15.66 13.75 12.84
N HIS A 171 -16.07 15.02 12.76
CA HIS A 171 -17.44 15.42 13.09
C HIS A 171 -18.47 14.86 12.12
N ALA A 172 -18.16 14.80 10.82
CA ALA A 172 -19.01 14.16 9.83
C ALA A 172 -19.20 12.67 10.14
N TRP A 173 -18.11 11.96 10.47
CA TRP A 173 -18.15 10.56 10.86
C TRP A 173 -18.98 10.33 12.12
N ARG A 174 -18.75 11.12 13.18
CA ARG A 174 -19.47 11.00 14.44
C ARG A 174 -20.98 11.20 14.28
N ARG A 175 -21.39 12.16 13.45
CA ARG A 175 -22.80 12.39 13.14
C ARG A 175 -23.43 11.19 12.44
N LEU A 176 -22.79 10.71 11.36
CA LEU A 176 -23.31 9.57 10.58
C LEU A 176 -23.28 8.25 11.37
N GLN A 177 -22.41 8.13 12.37
CA GLN A 177 -22.40 7.00 13.29
C GLN A 177 -23.68 6.91 14.11
N ILE A 178 -24.21 8.05 14.57
CA ILE A 178 -25.48 8.12 15.31
C ILE A 178 -26.66 7.75 14.39
N GLU A 179 -26.56 8.07 13.10
CA GLU A 179 -27.60 7.85 12.08
C GLU A 179 -27.54 6.46 11.43
N GLY A 180 -26.59 5.60 11.83
CA GLY A 180 -26.43 4.24 11.28
C GLY A 180 -25.72 4.18 9.92
N GLN A 181 -25.13 5.27 9.45
CA GLN A 181 -24.43 5.39 8.15
C GLN A 181 -22.92 5.63 8.32
N ALA A 182 -22.33 5.12 9.40
CA ALA A 182 -20.96 5.42 9.82
C ALA A 182 -19.87 5.10 8.77
N GLN A 183 -20.13 4.11 7.90
CA GLN A 183 -19.11 3.53 7.02
C GLN A 183 -18.59 4.52 5.97
N GLU A 184 -19.45 5.36 5.40
CA GLU A 184 -19.04 6.29 4.33
C GLU A 184 -18.10 7.39 4.85
N ALA A 185 -18.43 8.01 5.99
CA ALA A 185 -17.60 9.05 6.57
C ALA A 185 -16.36 8.50 7.30
N ALA A 186 -16.42 7.28 7.84
CA ALA A 186 -15.21 6.61 8.34
C ALA A 186 -14.17 6.44 7.22
N ARG A 187 -14.63 6.18 5.99
CA ARG A 187 -13.75 6.03 4.83
C ARG A 187 -13.09 7.33 4.40
N ALA A 188 -13.81 8.45 4.44
CA ALA A 188 -13.20 9.75 4.14
C ALA A 188 -12.06 10.08 5.12
N LEU A 189 -12.28 9.82 6.42
CA LEU A 189 -11.24 9.97 7.44
C LEU A 189 -10.06 9.01 7.20
N LEU A 190 -10.34 7.75 6.87
CA LEU A 190 -9.33 6.75 6.54
C LEU A 190 -8.47 7.19 5.34
N TYR A 191 -9.10 7.66 4.26
CA TYR A 191 -8.36 8.11 3.08
C TYR A 191 -7.51 9.33 3.38
N TRP A 192 -8.04 10.29 4.15
CA TRP A 192 -7.26 11.45 4.57
C TRP A 192 -6.06 11.04 5.44
N LEU A 193 -6.22 10.11 6.39
CA LEU A 193 -5.11 9.61 7.22
C LEU A 193 -4.05 8.87 6.40
N ALA A 194 -4.49 8.02 5.46
CA ALA A 194 -3.60 7.28 4.59
C ALA A 194 -2.75 8.21 3.72
N THR A 195 -3.28 9.35 3.24
CA THR A 195 -2.46 10.32 2.51
C THR A 195 -1.42 10.99 3.41
N GLN A 196 -1.73 11.29 4.68
CA GLN A 196 -0.72 11.83 5.62
C GLN A 196 0.41 10.85 5.92
N SER A 197 0.15 9.55 5.80
CA SER A 197 1.10 8.47 6.14
C SER A 197 1.98 8.06 4.95
N THR A 198 1.53 8.28 3.70
CA THR A 198 2.33 8.00 2.51
C THR A 198 3.51 8.96 2.33
N PHE A 199 3.46 10.16 2.92
CA PHE A 199 4.52 11.17 2.84
C PHE A 199 5.68 10.98 3.84
N THR A 200 5.62 9.99 4.73
CA THR A 200 6.64 9.78 5.78
C THR A 200 7.62 8.64 5.49
N THR A 201 7.58 8.03 4.31
CA THR A 201 8.49 6.93 3.91
C THR A 201 9.76 7.38 3.17
N GLU A 202 10.03 8.68 3.11
CA GLU A 202 11.27 9.24 2.58
C GLU A 202 11.97 10.07 3.66
N THR A 203 12.69 9.41 4.57
CA THR A 203 13.80 9.99 5.34
C THR A 203 14.83 8.93 5.72
#